data_AF-A0A1G0XI15-F1
#
_entry.id   AF-A0A1G0XI15-F1
#
_cell.length_a   1.000
_cell.length_b   1.000
_cell.length_c   1.000
_cell.angle_alpha   90.00
_cell.angle_beta   90.00
_cell.angle_gamma   90.00
#
_symmetry.space_group_name_H-M   'P 1'
#
loop_
_entity.id
_entity.type
_entity.pdbx_description
1 polymer ?
#
loop_
_entity_poly.entity_id
_entity_poly.type
_entity_poly.pdbx_seq_one_letter_code
_entity_poly.pdbx_strand_id
1 'polypeptide(L)'
;MKKEIKNIAASVRARLINIANESKRDYNAILGLYFQERFLYRLSISSYQPRLILKGALLLMMSDISKFRPTKDIDLLSKAAFNEMNECKEVIKEIVSIDFNDGVEFIVDKISVEKIQEKENNFGLRVHLPYKMDTIKGYLSVDIGFGDKIIEGPHEIDFPILLNFPAPRIMVYSLESAVAEKFEAIVNLNFTTSRMKDFYDLLFIAERTSFRMNSLKDAILATFNNRGTSIEDRQTIYDTSFKQNSQKQIQWSSFLKLNKLTVETDFAMVVDKINTFIEPIFNNQTKNNWDNNSWKWNY
;
A
#
# COMPACT_ATOMS: atom_id res chain seq x y z
N MET A 1 20.54 24.90 25.95
CA MET A 1 21.20 23.57 25.95
C MET A 1 20.17 22.52 25.56
N LYS A 2 20.36 21.80 24.44
CA LYS A 2 19.51 20.63 24.12
C LYS A 2 19.82 19.54 25.15
N LYS A 3 18.80 19.07 25.86
CA LYS A 3 18.89 18.01 26.86
C LYS A 3 19.39 16.75 26.16
N GLU A 4 20.52 16.19 26.61
CA GLU A 4 21.08 14.96 26.07
C GLU A 4 20.09 13.81 26.29
N ILE A 5 19.65 13.16 25.21
CA ILE A 5 18.65 12.08 25.28
C ILE A 5 19.36 10.81 25.76
N LYS A 6 19.33 10.55 27.07
CA LYS A 6 19.96 9.35 27.68
C LYS A 6 19.33 8.02 27.23
N ASN A 7 18.06 8.03 26.80
CA ASN A 7 17.37 6.87 26.26
C ASN A 7 16.48 7.32 25.08
N ILE A 8 16.98 7.13 23.86
CA ILE A 8 16.28 7.55 22.64
C ILE A 8 14.97 6.78 22.42
N ALA A 9 14.95 5.49 22.73
CA ALA A 9 13.80 4.64 22.48
C ALA A 9 12.61 5.06 23.36
N ALA A 10 12.86 5.37 24.63
CA ALA A 10 11.84 5.92 25.53
C ALA A 10 11.35 7.31 25.08
N SER A 11 12.27 8.16 24.59
CA SER A 11 11.92 9.49 24.07
C SER A 11 11.04 9.42 22.82
N VAL A 12 11.41 8.57 21.87
CA VAL A 12 10.64 8.30 20.64
C VAL A 12 9.26 7.77 20.99
N ARG A 13 9.18 6.75 21.86
CA ARG A 13 7.92 6.20 22.35
C ARG A 13 7.00 7.27 22.92
N ALA A 14 7.50 8.14 23.80
CA ALA A 14 6.71 9.22 24.38
C ALA A 14 6.18 10.20 23.31
N ARG A 15 6.99 10.52 22.29
CA ARG A 15 6.58 11.39 21.19
C ARG A 15 5.50 10.74 20.31
N LEU A 16 5.58 9.43 20.05
CA LEU A 16 4.55 8.70 19.31
C LEU A 16 3.21 8.65 20.07
N ILE A 17 3.25 8.54 21.41
CA ILE A 17 2.04 8.64 22.25
C ILE A 17 1.40 10.03 22.07
N ASN A 18 2.20 11.10 22.10
CA ASN A 18 1.68 12.45 21.88
C ASN A 18 1.06 12.61 20.49
N ILE A 19 1.71 12.11 19.44
CA ILE A 19 1.16 12.13 18.07
C ILE A 19 -0.18 11.39 18.01
N ALA A 20 -0.29 10.20 18.62
CA ALA A 20 -1.54 9.44 18.64
C ALA A 20 -2.67 10.21 19.33
N ASN A 21 -2.38 10.84 20.48
CA ASN A 21 -3.35 11.64 21.21
C ASN A 21 -3.79 12.90 20.45
N GLU A 22 -2.83 13.66 19.89
CA GLU A 22 -3.10 14.89 19.15
C GLU A 22 -3.87 14.63 17.85
N SER A 23 -3.50 13.56 17.12
CA SER A 23 -4.18 13.17 15.89
C SER A 23 -5.47 12.35 16.12
N LYS A 24 -5.80 12.01 17.37
CA LYS A 24 -6.90 11.11 17.75
C LYS A 24 -6.87 9.76 17.02
N ARG A 25 -5.67 9.27 16.72
CA ARG A 25 -5.44 7.99 16.03
C ARG A 25 -5.10 6.91 17.03
N ASP A 26 -5.35 5.67 16.63
CA ASP A 26 -4.95 4.51 17.41
C ASP A 26 -3.42 4.49 17.58
N TYR A 27 -2.95 4.37 18.83
CA TYR A 27 -1.52 4.39 19.14
C TYR A 27 -0.77 3.23 18.49
N ASN A 28 -1.37 2.04 18.39
CA ASN A 28 -0.71 0.90 17.75
C ASN A 28 -0.57 1.10 16.23
N ALA A 29 -1.51 1.81 15.60
CA ALA A 29 -1.39 2.20 14.19
C ALA A 29 -0.23 3.21 13.98
N ILE A 30 -0.10 4.22 14.85
CA ILE A 30 1.03 5.17 14.79
C ILE A 30 2.37 4.47 15.05
N LEU A 31 2.39 3.55 16.02
CA LEU A 31 3.56 2.76 16.34
C LEU A 31 3.99 1.86 15.17
N GLY A 32 3.04 1.11 14.60
CA GLY A 32 3.30 0.25 13.44
C GLY A 32 3.82 1.04 12.24
N LEU A 33 3.23 2.20 11.98
CA LEU A 33 3.69 3.11 10.95
C LEU A 33 5.11 3.62 11.19
N TYR A 34 5.46 3.94 12.42
CA TYR A 34 6.83 4.34 12.74
C TYR A 34 7.83 3.23 12.43
N PHE A 35 7.55 1.98 12.82
CA PHE A 35 8.43 0.85 12.44
C PHE A 35 8.51 0.64 10.93
N GLN A 36 7.41 0.85 10.19
CA GLN A 36 7.41 0.82 8.73
C GLN A 36 8.32 1.90 8.14
N GLU A 37 8.17 3.15 8.59
CA GLU A 37 9.00 4.28 8.20
C GLU A 37 10.49 4.00 8.48
N ARG A 38 10.81 3.46 9.67
CA ARG A 38 12.21 3.19 10.06
C ARG A 38 12.82 1.99 9.34
N PHE A 39 12.02 1.02 8.89
CA PHE A 39 12.45 0.00 7.94
C PHE A 39 12.73 0.62 6.57
N LEU A 40 11.80 1.41 6.03
CA LEU A 40 11.98 2.08 4.74
C LEU A 40 13.18 3.02 4.73
N TYR A 41 13.48 3.69 5.84
CA TYR A 41 14.68 4.50 5.97
C TYR A 41 15.95 3.66 5.77
N ARG A 42 16.06 2.52 6.46
CA ARG A 42 17.20 1.62 6.30
C ARG A 42 17.28 1.06 4.88
N LEU A 43 16.15 0.71 4.27
CA LEU A 43 16.09 0.33 2.86
C LEU A 43 16.64 1.46 1.96
N SER A 44 16.25 2.71 2.21
CA SER A 44 16.63 3.87 1.38
C SER A 44 18.13 4.16 1.35
N ILE A 45 18.85 3.82 2.41
CA ILE A 45 20.31 4.02 2.51
C ILE A 45 21.11 2.73 2.27
N SER A 46 20.42 1.64 1.93
CA SER A 46 21.05 0.36 1.57
C SER A 46 21.38 0.29 0.08
N SER A 47 22.23 -0.67 -0.30
CA SER A 47 22.50 -0.99 -1.71
C SER A 47 21.29 -1.55 -2.47
N TYR A 48 20.20 -1.89 -1.76
CA TYR A 48 18.99 -2.51 -2.31
C TYR A 48 17.89 -1.52 -2.68
N GLN A 49 18.05 -0.23 -2.34
CA GLN A 49 17.08 0.83 -2.65
C GLN A 49 16.55 0.80 -4.10
N PRO A 50 17.37 0.66 -5.16
CA PRO A 50 16.85 0.71 -6.53
C PRO A 50 16.14 -0.58 -6.95
N ARG A 51 16.25 -1.65 -6.16
CA ARG A 51 15.76 -3.00 -6.47
C ARG A 51 14.44 -3.34 -5.78
N LEU A 52 14.09 -2.65 -4.71
CA LEU A 52 12.87 -2.87 -3.94
C LEU A 52 11.97 -1.65 -4.03
N ILE A 53 10.80 -1.82 -4.63
CA ILE A 53 9.87 -0.74 -4.96
C ILE A 53 8.65 -0.84 -4.07
N LEU A 54 8.34 0.20 -3.32
CA LEU A 54 7.15 0.24 -2.48
C LEU A 54 5.87 0.29 -3.32
N LYS A 55 4.91 -0.56 -2.95
CA LYS A 55 3.57 -0.63 -3.53
C LYS A 55 2.50 -0.73 -2.44
N GLY A 56 1.30 -1.12 -2.84
CA GLY A 56 0.22 -1.46 -1.90
C GLY A 56 -0.31 -0.25 -1.14
N ALA A 57 -0.76 -0.46 0.09
CA ALA A 57 -1.48 0.57 0.84
C ALA A 57 -0.55 1.71 1.28
N LEU A 58 0.68 1.39 1.70
CA LEU A 58 1.60 2.36 2.28
C LEU A 58 2.00 3.46 1.27
N LEU A 59 1.95 3.16 -0.03
CA LEU A 59 2.06 4.14 -1.11
C LEU A 59 1.08 5.32 -0.97
N LEU A 60 -0.15 5.04 -0.55
CA LEU A 60 -1.25 6.02 -0.52
C LEU A 60 -1.10 7.07 0.57
N MET A 61 -0.16 6.87 1.49
CA MET A 61 0.19 7.86 2.50
C MET A 61 0.74 9.16 1.91
N MET A 62 1.32 9.11 0.70
CA MET A 62 1.87 10.29 0.03
C MET A 62 0.81 11.32 -0.29
N SER A 63 -0.44 10.91 -0.50
CA SER A 63 -1.53 11.82 -0.83
C SER A 63 -2.10 12.55 0.40
N ASP A 64 -2.21 11.87 1.55
CA ASP A 64 -2.64 12.46 2.83
C ASP A 64 -2.47 11.46 4.00
N ILE A 65 -1.49 11.70 4.87
CA ILE A 65 -1.21 10.86 6.05
C ILE A 65 -2.38 10.83 7.06
N SER A 66 -3.22 11.87 7.09
CA SER A 66 -4.29 12.02 8.07
C SER A 66 -5.53 11.21 7.72
N LYS A 67 -5.77 10.99 6.43
CA LYS A 67 -6.91 10.22 5.90
C LYS A 67 -6.52 8.81 5.48
N PHE A 68 -5.24 8.45 5.59
CA PHE A 68 -4.76 7.10 5.33
C PHE A 68 -5.31 6.10 6.34
N ARG A 69 -5.99 5.05 5.84
CA ARG A 69 -6.37 3.92 6.67
C ARG A 69 -5.12 3.19 7.17
N PRO A 70 -5.08 2.67 8.41
CA PRO A 70 -3.96 1.86 8.86
C PRO A 70 -3.67 0.68 7.92
N THR A 71 -2.39 0.37 7.72
CA THR A 71 -1.92 -0.87 7.09
C THR A 71 -0.87 -1.51 7.99
N LYS A 72 -0.89 -2.84 8.07
CA LYS A 72 0.05 -3.60 8.91
C LYS A 72 1.31 -4.02 8.14
N ASP A 73 1.12 -4.30 6.86
CA ASP A 73 2.15 -4.90 6.02
C ASP A 73 2.80 -3.82 5.13
N ILE A 74 4.07 -4.03 4.80
CA ILE A 74 4.77 -3.31 3.73
C ILE A 74 4.75 -4.19 2.50
N ASP A 75 4.17 -3.70 1.41
CA ASP A 75 4.19 -4.40 0.12
C ASP A 75 5.33 -3.83 -0.74
N LEU A 76 6.26 -4.68 -1.18
CA LEU A 76 7.35 -4.34 -2.08
C LEU A 76 7.27 -5.18 -3.37
N LEU A 77 7.69 -4.61 -4.49
CA LEU A 77 8.06 -5.36 -5.69
C LEU A 77 9.58 -5.49 -5.74
N SER A 78 10.08 -6.72 -5.92
CA SER A 78 11.47 -6.93 -6.26
C SER A 78 11.69 -6.86 -7.78
N LYS A 79 12.65 -6.03 -8.20
CA LYS A 79 13.19 -6.04 -9.58
C LYS A 79 14.23 -7.14 -9.81
N ALA A 80 14.74 -7.77 -8.75
CA ALA A 80 15.84 -8.71 -8.84
C ALA A 80 15.38 -10.15 -8.61
N ALA A 81 16.14 -11.09 -9.17
CA ALA A 81 15.87 -12.52 -9.10
C ALA A 81 16.24 -13.17 -7.76
N PHE A 82 16.19 -12.45 -6.62
CA PHE A 82 16.21 -13.10 -5.30
C PHE A 82 14.82 -13.69 -5.00
N ASN A 83 14.39 -14.59 -5.87
CA ASN A 83 13.14 -15.33 -5.71
C ASN A 83 13.29 -16.52 -4.74
N GLU A 84 14.50 -16.72 -4.19
CA GLU A 84 14.78 -17.70 -3.16
C GLU A 84 14.64 -17.10 -1.76
N MET A 85 14.03 -17.89 -0.86
CA MET A 85 13.79 -17.49 0.53
C MET A 85 15.08 -17.12 1.28
N ASN A 86 16.16 -17.86 1.04
CA ASN A 86 17.43 -17.64 1.73
C ASN A 86 18.08 -16.32 1.29
N GLU A 87 18.11 -16.05 -0.02
CA GLU A 87 18.65 -14.79 -0.54
C GLU A 87 17.83 -13.59 -0.05
N CYS A 88 16.50 -13.68 -0.11
CA CYS A 88 15.60 -12.68 0.47
C CYS A 88 15.89 -12.43 1.97
N LYS A 89 16.09 -13.50 2.74
CA LYS A 89 16.40 -13.40 4.17
C LYS A 89 17.70 -12.63 4.41
N GLU A 90 18.76 -12.93 3.66
CA GLU A 90 20.05 -12.24 3.82
C GLU A 90 19.98 -10.77 3.38
N VAL A 91 19.30 -10.47 2.27
CA VAL A 91 19.04 -9.09 1.82
C VAL A 91 18.34 -8.28 2.92
N ILE A 92 17.27 -8.83 3.51
CA ILE A 92 16.53 -8.12 4.55
C ILE A 92 17.36 -7.97 5.83
N LYS A 93 18.16 -8.99 6.22
CA LYS A 93 19.10 -8.87 7.34
C LYS A 93 20.07 -7.72 7.11
N GLU A 94 20.70 -7.64 5.95
CA GLU A 94 21.63 -6.56 5.61
C GLU A 94 20.97 -5.18 5.71
N ILE A 95 19.73 -5.04 5.21
CA ILE A 95 18.97 -3.79 5.33
C ILE A 95 18.75 -3.43 6.81
N VAL A 96 18.19 -4.34 7.61
CA VAL A 96 17.80 -4.01 8.98
C VAL A 96 18.96 -3.95 9.97
N SER A 97 20.12 -4.52 9.59
CA SER A 97 21.39 -4.40 10.32
C SER A 97 22.04 -3.03 10.22
N ILE A 98 21.56 -2.14 9.34
CA ILE A 98 22.02 -0.76 9.28
C ILE A 98 21.66 -0.04 10.58
N ASP A 99 22.67 0.29 11.37
CA ASP A 99 22.49 0.98 12.63
C ASP A 99 22.08 2.44 12.40
N PHE A 100 21.09 2.87 13.16
CA PHE A 100 20.65 4.25 13.16
C PHE A 100 20.00 4.58 14.50
N ASN A 101 20.39 5.71 15.07
CA ASN A 101 19.91 6.15 16.37
C ASN A 101 18.49 6.74 16.26
N ASP A 102 17.49 5.88 16.03
CA ASP A 102 16.05 6.17 15.99
C ASP A 102 15.23 5.41 17.05
N GLY A 103 15.92 4.69 17.94
CA GLY A 103 15.31 3.89 19.00
C GLY A 103 14.69 2.57 18.56
N VAL A 104 14.76 2.23 17.27
CA VAL A 104 14.30 0.95 16.73
C VAL A 104 15.45 -0.05 16.67
N GLU A 105 15.21 -1.25 17.16
CA GLU A 105 16.09 -2.40 16.93
C GLU A 105 15.29 -3.54 16.28
N PHE A 106 15.77 -4.01 15.14
CA PHE A 106 15.26 -5.23 14.50
C PHE A 106 16.05 -6.45 15.00
N ILE A 107 15.36 -7.53 15.35
CA ILE A 107 15.98 -8.73 15.92
C ILE A 107 16.39 -9.68 14.78
N VAL A 108 17.56 -9.40 14.21
CA VAL A 108 18.13 -10.05 13.01
C VAL A 108 18.07 -11.58 13.07
N ASP A 109 18.47 -12.18 14.20
CA ASP A 109 18.53 -13.63 14.36
C ASP A 109 17.17 -14.33 14.33
N LYS A 110 16.08 -13.57 14.52
CA LYS A 110 14.71 -14.08 14.56
C LYS A 110 13.91 -13.80 13.29
N ILE A 111 14.55 -13.27 12.26
CA ILE A 111 13.91 -13.05 10.96
C ILE A 111 13.55 -14.40 10.33
N SER A 112 12.31 -14.53 9.86
CA SER A 112 11.85 -15.67 9.08
C SER A 112 11.25 -15.20 7.76
N VAL A 113 11.33 -16.08 6.76
CA VAL A 113 10.75 -15.87 5.44
C VAL A 113 9.88 -17.08 5.14
N GLU A 114 8.72 -16.85 4.53
CA GLU A 114 7.84 -17.91 4.04
C GLU A 114 7.36 -17.56 2.63
N LYS A 115 7.05 -18.59 1.83
CA LYS A 115 6.38 -18.38 0.55
C LYS A 115 4.91 -18.09 0.81
N ILE A 116 4.41 -17.05 0.17
CA ILE A 116 2.98 -16.74 0.10
C ILE A 116 2.51 -16.94 -1.33
N GLN A 117 1.32 -17.52 -1.50
CA GLN A 117 0.74 -17.71 -2.82
C GLN A 117 -0.38 -16.70 -3.02
N GLU A 118 -0.24 -15.83 -4.01
CA GLU A 118 -1.32 -14.92 -4.41
C GLU A 118 -2.22 -15.56 -5.48
N LYS A 119 -1.65 -16.38 -6.39
CA LYS A 119 -2.37 -17.10 -7.47
C LYS A 119 -1.67 -18.42 -7.84
N GLU A 120 -2.29 -19.23 -8.70
CA GLU A 120 -1.78 -20.54 -9.14
C GLU A 120 -0.37 -20.51 -9.76
N ASN A 121 0.15 -19.36 -10.22
CA ASN A 121 1.51 -19.25 -10.78
C ASN A 121 2.33 -18.05 -10.26
N ASN A 122 1.80 -17.28 -9.30
CA ASN A 122 2.51 -16.15 -8.69
C ASN A 122 2.71 -16.41 -7.20
N PHE A 123 3.97 -16.64 -6.83
CA PHE A 123 4.41 -16.70 -5.44
C PHE A 123 5.12 -15.41 -5.06
N GLY A 124 4.82 -14.92 -3.87
CA GLY A 124 5.58 -13.88 -3.19
C GLY A 124 6.34 -14.47 -2.00
N LEU A 125 7.13 -13.63 -1.35
CA LEU A 125 7.78 -13.95 -0.08
C LEU A 125 7.23 -13.02 0.99
N ARG A 126 6.83 -13.58 2.13
CA ARG A 126 6.52 -12.81 3.33
C ARG A 126 7.68 -12.93 4.30
N VAL A 127 8.16 -11.78 4.75
CA VAL A 127 9.23 -11.67 5.74
C VAL A 127 8.63 -11.20 7.06
N HIS A 128 8.86 -11.97 8.11
CA HIS A 128 8.51 -11.59 9.47
C HIS A 128 9.74 -10.97 10.14
N LEU A 129 9.63 -9.71 10.52
CA LEU A 129 10.70 -8.88 11.08
C LEU A 129 10.38 -8.52 12.54
N PRO A 130 10.86 -9.29 13.52
CA PRO A 130 10.67 -8.92 14.92
C PRO A 130 11.43 -7.63 15.24
N TYR A 131 10.81 -6.74 15.99
CA TYR A 131 11.41 -5.47 16.41
C TYR A 131 11.25 -5.24 17.91
N LYS A 132 12.07 -4.35 18.46
CA LYS A 132 11.90 -3.77 19.79
C LYS A 132 12.18 -2.26 19.80
N MET A 133 11.55 -1.58 20.74
CA MET A 133 11.81 -0.17 21.08
C MET A 133 11.42 0.04 22.54
N ASP A 134 12.37 0.41 23.40
CA ASP A 134 12.12 0.52 24.85
C ASP A 134 11.54 -0.80 25.39
N THR A 135 10.35 -0.78 26.02
CA THR A 135 9.67 -1.99 26.50
C THR A 135 8.82 -2.68 25.44
N ILE A 136 8.67 -2.09 24.25
CA ILE A 136 7.80 -2.57 23.18
C ILE A 136 8.49 -3.68 22.40
N LYS A 137 7.75 -4.75 22.10
CA LYS A 137 8.15 -5.84 21.20
C LYS A 137 7.01 -6.13 20.24
N GLY A 138 7.34 -6.45 19.01
CA GLY A 138 6.36 -6.79 17.98
C GLY A 138 7.04 -7.40 16.76
N TYR A 139 6.28 -7.52 15.68
CA TYR A 139 6.81 -7.88 14.37
C TYR A 139 6.20 -7.00 13.30
N LEU A 140 6.97 -6.80 12.23
CA LEU A 140 6.57 -6.17 10.99
C LEU A 140 6.51 -7.25 9.91
N SER A 141 5.49 -7.22 9.05
CA SER A 141 5.43 -8.06 7.86
C SER A 141 5.88 -7.25 6.64
N VAL A 142 6.77 -7.83 5.84
CA VAL A 142 7.16 -7.28 4.53
C VAL A 142 6.85 -8.33 3.47
N ASP A 143 5.89 -8.02 2.62
CA ASP A 143 5.49 -8.86 1.49
C ASP A 143 6.24 -8.41 0.25
N ILE A 144 6.94 -9.34 -0.37
CA ILE A 144 7.74 -9.11 -1.57
C ILE A 144 7.11 -9.88 -2.72
N GLY A 145 6.50 -9.13 -3.63
CA GLY A 145 5.99 -9.64 -4.90
C GLY A 145 7.06 -9.63 -5.99
N PHE A 146 6.77 -10.34 -7.09
CA PHE A 146 7.64 -10.46 -8.25
C PHE A 146 6.82 -10.37 -9.55
N GLY A 147 7.46 -9.89 -10.61
CA GLY A 147 6.92 -9.99 -11.98
C GLY A 147 5.83 -8.99 -12.35
N ASP A 148 5.45 -8.07 -11.45
CA ASP A 148 4.53 -6.99 -11.80
C ASP A 148 5.18 -6.01 -12.78
N LYS A 149 4.38 -5.46 -13.69
CA LYS A 149 4.78 -4.44 -14.66
C LYS A 149 4.33 -3.07 -14.16
N ILE A 150 5.28 -2.13 -14.07
CA ILE A 150 4.99 -0.75 -13.68
C ILE A 150 4.94 0.10 -14.93
N ILE A 151 3.84 0.83 -15.11
CA ILE A 151 3.65 1.82 -16.18
C ILE A 151 3.75 3.22 -15.57
N GLU A 152 4.29 4.19 -16.31
CA GLU A 152 4.58 5.54 -15.79
C GLU A 152 5.46 5.53 -14.52
N GLY A 153 6.41 4.60 -14.39
CA GLY A 153 7.24 4.51 -13.19
C GLY A 153 8.27 3.38 -13.26
N PRO A 154 8.93 3.03 -12.14
CA PRO A 154 8.75 3.57 -10.78
C PRO A 154 9.30 5.00 -10.61
N HIS A 155 8.90 5.68 -9.54
CA HIS A 155 9.40 6.99 -9.16
C HIS A 155 10.21 6.94 -7.87
N GLU A 156 11.13 7.87 -7.69
CA GLU A 156 11.80 8.07 -6.41
C GLU A 156 11.13 9.22 -5.65
N ILE A 157 10.82 9.01 -4.37
CA ILE A 157 10.14 9.99 -3.52
C ILE A 157 10.74 10.03 -2.13
N ASP A 158 10.58 11.16 -1.45
CA ASP A 158 10.80 11.27 0.00
C ASP A 158 9.53 10.83 0.75
N PHE A 159 9.62 9.73 1.49
CA PHE A 159 8.50 9.14 2.20
C PHE A 159 8.12 9.97 3.43
N PRO A 160 6.80 10.19 3.71
CA PRO A 160 6.36 10.98 4.86
C PRO A 160 6.88 10.45 6.19
N ILE A 161 7.26 11.36 7.10
CA ILE A 161 7.81 11.04 8.42
C ILE A 161 6.89 11.47 9.57
N LEU A 162 6.83 10.66 10.62
CA LEU A 162 6.08 10.97 11.85
C LEU A 162 6.89 11.86 12.81
N LEU A 163 8.19 11.62 12.89
CA LEU A 163 9.11 12.32 13.77
C LEU A 163 10.23 12.93 12.94
N ASN A 164 10.83 14.01 13.45
CA ASN A 164 11.94 14.71 12.79
C ASN A 164 13.25 13.89 12.72
N PHE A 165 13.21 12.81 11.96
CA PHE A 165 14.34 11.99 11.50
C PHE A 165 14.49 12.17 9.98
N PRO A 166 15.62 11.75 9.38
CA PRO A 166 15.76 11.81 7.93
C PRO A 166 14.68 10.99 7.23
N ALA A 167 14.07 11.58 6.20
CA ALA A 167 13.03 10.94 5.40
C ALA A 167 13.62 9.78 4.55
N PRO A 168 12.92 8.64 4.44
CA PRO A 168 13.30 7.58 3.50
C PRO A 168 13.19 8.06 2.05
N ARG A 169 14.26 7.97 1.27
CA ARG A 169 14.22 8.23 -0.18
C ARG A 169 14.14 6.91 -0.97
N ILE A 170 12.94 6.53 -1.40
CA ILE A 170 12.65 5.17 -1.87
C ILE A 170 12.00 5.16 -3.26
N MET A 171 12.14 4.03 -3.96
CA MET A 171 11.42 3.75 -5.20
C MET A 171 9.98 3.34 -4.89
N VAL A 172 9.02 3.86 -5.65
CA VAL A 172 7.59 3.60 -5.47
C VAL A 172 6.89 3.32 -6.80
N TYR A 173 5.76 2.63 -6.74
CA TYR A 173 4.83 2.50 -7.86
C TYR A 173 4.26 3.86 -8.29
N SER A 174 3.90 3.96 -9.57
CA SER A 174 2.97 4.99 -10.02
C SER A 174 1.56 4.72 -9.46
N LEU A 175 0.76 5.78 -9.30
CA LEU A 175 -0.61 5.63 -8.82
C LEU A 175 -1.48 4.91 -9.87
N GLU A 176 -1.16 5.04 -11.16
CA GLU A 176 -1.78 4.31 -12.26
C GLU A 176 -1.59 2.80 -12.09
N SER A 177 -0.36 2.35 -11.80
CA SER A 177 -0.07 0.93 -11.55
C SER A 177 -0.76 0.44 -10.27
N ALA A 178 -0.84 1.28 -9.23
CA ALA A 178 -1.56 0.95 -8.01
C ALA A 178 -3.08 0.79 -8.23
N VAL A 179 -3.69 1.66 -9.05
CA VAL A 179 -5.09 1.53 -9.48
C VAL A 179 -5.28 0.24 -10.27
N ALA A 180 -4.39 -0.02 -11.23
CA ALA A 180 -4.45 -1.19 -12.08
C ALA A 180 -4.41 -2.51 -11.30
N GLU A 181 -3.47 -2.67 -10.36
CA GLU A 181 -3.38 -3.89 -9.53
C GLU A 181 -4.61 -4.10 -8.66
N LYS A 182 -5.15 -3.03 -8.07
CA LYS A 182 -6.35 -3.10 -7.22
C LYS A 182 -7.58 -3.48 -8.02
N PHE A 183 -7.75 -2.84 -9.17
CA PHE A 183 -8.87 -3.10 -10.06
C PHE A 183 -8.80 -4.52 -10.62
N GLU A 184 -7.62 -4.96 -11.08
CA GLU A 184 -7.41 -6.32 -11.55
C GLU A 184 -7.73 -7.35 -10.47
N ALA A 185 -7.29 -7.14 -9.22
CA ALA A 185 -7.59 -8.05 -8.13
C ALA A 185 -9.09 -8.15 -7.84
N ILE A 186 -9.82 -7.04 -7.91
CA ILE A 186 -11.28 -7.00 -7.76
C ILE A 186 -11.96 -7.81 -8.87
N VAL A 187 -11.57 -7.58 -10.14
CA VAL A 187 -12.16 -8.24 -11.30
C VAL A 187 -11.85 -9.74 -11.30
N ASN A 188 -10.59 -10.10 -11.10
CA ASN A 188 -10.14 -11.49 -11.09
C ASN A 188 -10.81 -12.33 -10.00
N LEU A 189 -10.98 -11.78 -8.78
CA LEU A 189 -11.63 -12.51 -7.69
C LEU A 189 -13.17 -12.48 -7.80
N ASN A 190 -13.72 -11.45 -8.44
CA ASN A 190 -15.16 -11.30 -8.66
C ASN A 190 -15.97 -11.56 -7.37
N PHE A 191 -17.04 -12.34 -7.39
CA PHE A 191 -17.86 -12.66 -6.22
C PHE A 191 -17.09 -13.29 -5.04
N THR A 192 -15.90 -13.86 -5.26
CA THR A 192 -15.07 -14.42 -4.18
C THR A 192 -14.26 -13.35 -3.42
N THR A 193 -14.18 -12.12 -3.94
CA THR A 193 -13.34 -11.07 -3.34
C THR A 193 -13.76 -10.70 -1.92
N SER A 194 -12.85 -10.79 -0.95
CA SER A 194 -13.04 -10.21 0.39
C SER A 194 -12.30 -8.87 0.54
N ARG A 195 -11.70 -8.38 -0.55
CA ARG A 195 -10.74 -7.27 -0.57
C ARG A 195 -11.44 -5.91 -0.60
N MET A 196 -12.33 -5.66 0.37
CA MET A 196 -13.04 -4.38 0.52
C MET A 196 -12.10 -3.17 0.59
N LYS A 197 -10.88 -3.38 1.09
CA LYS A 197 -9.80 -2.39 1.10
C LYS A 197 -9.47 -1.86 -0.30
N ASP A 198 -9.55 -2.68 -1.35
CA ASP A 198 -9.20 -2.23 -2.70
C ASP A 198 -10.27 -1.31 -3.28
N PHE A 199 -11.56 -1.55 -3.00
CA PHE A 199 -12.63 -0.61 -3.35
C PHE A 199 -12.45 0.74 -2.65
N TYR A 200 -12.13 0.72 -1.35
CA TYR A 200 -11.85 1.93 -0.59
C TYR A 200 -10.64 2.69 -1.12
N ASP A 201 -9.54 1.98 -1.38
CA ASP A 201 -8.30 2.56 -1.87
C ASP A 201 -8.49 3.16 -3.28
N LEU A 202 -9.28 2.53 -4.16
CA LEU A 202 -9.62 3.09 -5.49
C LEU A 202 -10.36 4.42 -5.37
N LEU A 203 -11.38 4.51 -4.50
CA LEU A 203 -12.06 5.78 -4.24
C LEU A 203 -11.08 6.82 -3.67
N PHE A 204 -10.28 6.43 -2.68
CA PHE A 204 -9.32 7.32 -2.06
C PHE A 204 -8.35 7.95 -3.07
N ILE A 205 -7.83 7.13 -3.99
CA ILE A 205 -6.92 7.55 -5.06
C ILE A 205 -7.62 8.49 -6.03
N ALA A 206 -8.81 8.10 -6.51
CA ALA A 206 -9.59 8.87 -7.48
C ALA A 206 -10.05 10.23 -6.92
N GLU A 207 -10.28 10.36 -5.60
CA GLU A 207 -10.64 11.62 -4.95
C GLU A 207 -9.48 12.62 -4.83
N ARG A 208 -8.23 12.16 -4.91
CA ARG A 208 -7.04 12.95 -4.55
C ARG A 208 -6.05 13.17 -5.68
N THR A 209 -6.25 12.50 -6.80
CA THR A 209 -5.26 12.43 -7.88
C THR A 209 -5.94 12.72 -9.19
N SER A 210 -5.30 13.53 -10.04
CA SER A 210 -5.67 13.67 -11.45
C SER A 210 -4.89 12.65 -12.28
N PHE A 211 -5.56 12.02 -13.24
CA PHE A 211 -4.98 11.01 -14.11
C PHE A 211 -5.12 11.40 -15.57
N ARG A 212 -4.10 11.08 -16.37
CA ARG A 212 -4.25 11.06 -17.84
C ARG A 212 -4.92 9.76 -18.25
N MET A 213 -5.91 9.85 -19.13
CA MET A 213 -6.69 8.67 -19.53
C MET A 213 -5.82 7.59 -20.15
N ASN A 214 -4.91 7.96 -21.06
CA ASN A 214 -4.03 7.01 -21.74
C ASN A 214 -3.08 6.30 -20.78
N SER A 215 -2.41 7.05 -19.89
CA SER A 215 -1.50 6.48 -18.90
C SER A 215 -2.21 5.48 -17.97
N LEU A 216 -3.42 5.81 -17.52
CA LEU A 216 -4.21 4.90 -16.68
C LEU A 216 -4.72 3.68 -17.47
N LYS A 217 -5.13 3.87 -18.73
CA LYS A 217 -5.52 2.78 -19.63
C LYS A 217 -4.38 1.80 -19.83
N ASP A 218 -3.19 2.30 -20.14
CA ASP A 218 -2.01 1.50 -20.42
C ASP A 218 -1.58 0.71 -19.18
N ALA A 219 -1.64 1.32 -17.98
CA ALA A 219 -1.39 0.62 -16.72
C ALA A 219 -2.39 -0.51 -16.46
N ILE A 220 -3.69 -0.26 -16.64
CA ILE A 220 -4.74 -1.27 -16.45
C ILE A 220 -4.54 -2.43 -17.44
N LEU A 221 -4.43 -2.13 -18.74
CA LEU A 221 -4.26 -3.16 -19.77
C LEU A 221 -2.96 -3.96 -19.58
N ALA A 222 -1.84 -3.29 -19.26
CA ALA A 222 -0.58 -3.98 -18.99
C ALA A 222 -0.69 -4.94 -17.80
N THR A 223 -1.41 -4.55 -16.75
CA THR A 223 -1.58 -5.35 -15.53
C THR A 223 -2.49 -6.55 -15.77
N PHE A 224 -3.64 -6.35 -16.42
CA PHE A 224 -4.58 -7.41 -16.77
C PHE A 224 -3.91 -8.46 -17.68
N ASN A 225 -3.21 -7.99 -18.72
CA ASN A 225 -2.45 -8.87 -19.63
C ASN A 225 -1.34 -9.64 -18.89
N ASN A 226 -0.61 -8.97 -17.99
CA ASN A 226 0.46 -9.62 -17.22
C ASN A 226 -0.07 -10.71 -16.27
N ARG A 227 -1.27 -10.51 -15.72
CA ARG A 227 -1.88 -11.41 -14.74
C ARG A 227 -2.88 -12.41 -15.33
N GLY A 228 -3.08 -12.39 -16.64
CA GLY A 228 -3.96 -13.30 -17.36
C GLY A 228 -5.45 -13.11 -17.09
N THR A 229 -5.86 -11.91 -16.63
CA THR A 229 -7.25 -11.59 -16.36
C THR A 229 -7.87 -10.91 -17.58
N SER A 230 -9.02 -11.42 -18.04
CA SER A 230 -9.75 -10.81 -19.14
C SER A 230 -10.28 -9.44 -18.71
N ILE A 231 -10.01 -8.40 -19.52
CA ILE A 231 -10.55 -7.07 -19.25
C ILE A 231 -12.08 -7.06 -19.35
N GLU A 232 -12.69 -7.98 -20.10
CA GLU A 232 -14.15 -8.03 -20.25
C GLU A 232 -14.87 -8.50 -18.97
N ASP A 233 -14.20 -9.25 -18.10
CA ASP A 233 -14.77 -9.74 -16.84
C ASP A 233 -15.12 -8.59 -15.87
N ARG A 234 -14.59 -7.39 -16.13
CA ARG A 234 -14.91 -6.19 -15.35
C ARG A 234 -16.39 -5.82 -15.41
N GLN A 235 -17.14 -6.21 -16.44
CA GLN A 235 -18.56 -5.87 -16.51
C GLN A 235 -19.35 -6.52 -15.35
N THR A 236 -18.93 -7.72 -14.92
CA THR A 236 -19.60 -8.43 -13.82
C THR A 236 -19.56 -7.68 -12.49
N ILE A 237 -18.50 -6.90 -12.23
CA ILE A 237 -18.40 -6.16 -10.96
C ILE A 237 -19.39 -4.97 -10.93
N TYR A 238 -19.84 -4.49 -12.09
CA TYR A 238 -20.77 -3.36 -12.20
C TYR A 238 -22.24 -3.80 -12.24
N ASP A 239 -22.50 -5.10 -12.41
CA ASP A 239 -23.85 -5.64 -12.42
C ASP A 239 -24.57 -5.43 -11.09
N THR A 240 -25.89 -5.25 -11.19
CA THR A 240 -26.76 -5.13 -10.01
C THR A 240 -26.63 -6.34 -9.08
N SER A 241 -26.41 -7.54 -9.63
CA SER A 241 -26.21 -8.77 -8.85
C SER A 241 -24.97 -8.71 -7.94
N PHE A 242 -23.91 -8.03 -8.38
CA PHE A 242 -22.69 -7.82 -7.58
C PHE A 242 -22.89 -6.69 -6.57
N LYS A 243 -23.38 -5.53 -7.03
CA LYS A 243 -23.60 -4.33 -6.20
C LYS A 243 -24.55 -4.57 -5.03
N GLN A 244 -25.63 -5.31 -5.29
CA GLN A 244 -26.67 -5.61 -4.30
C GLN A 244 -26.46 -6.95 -3.58
N ASN A 245 -25.31 -7.60 -3.77
CA ASN A 245 -24.99 -8.82 -3.07
C ASN A 245 -24.92 -8.58 -1.55
N SER A 246 -25.77 -9.26 -0.79
CA SER A 246 -25.89 -9.08 0.66
C SER A 246 -24.58 -9.34 1.41
N GLN A 247 -23.80 -10.33 0.98
CA GLN A 247 -22.50 -10.64 1.58
C GLN A 247 -21.49 -9.51 1.35
N LYS A 248 -21.48 -8.88 0.17
CA LYS A 248 -20.60 -7.73 -0.11
C LYS A 248 -20.95 -6.53 0.75
N GLN A 249 -22.24 -6.24 0.92
CA GLN A 249 -22.72 -5.17 1.80
C GLN A 249 -22.26 -5.38 3.26
N ILE A 250 -22.35 -6.63 3.75
CA ILE A 250 -21.86 -7.00 5.09
C ILE A 250 -20.33 -6.87 5.20
N GLN A 251 -19.60 -7.33 4.19
CA GLN A 251 -18.14 -7.22 4.15
C GLN A 251 -17.69 -5.76 4.15
N TRP A 252 -18.32 -4.90 3.35
CA TRP A 252 -18.04 -3.47 3.26
C TRP A 252 -18.27 -2.76 4.59
N SER A 253 -19.45 -2.92 5.19
CA SER A 253 -19.79 -2.30 6.48
C SER A 253 -18.86 -2.78 7.61
N SER A 254 -18.53 -4.07 7.63
CA SER A 254 -17.58 -4.65 8.60
C SER A 254 -16.17 -4.07 8.41
N PHE A 255 -15.72 -3.92 7.17
CA PHE A 255 -14.43 -3.32 6.83
C PHE A 255 -14.33 -1.87 7.31
N LEU A 256 -15.35 -1.04 7.04
CA LEU A 256 -15.40 0.35 7.47
C LEU A 256 -15.37 0.46 9.01
N LYS A 257 -16.21 -0.33 9.69
CA LYS A 257 -16.28 -0.34 11.16
C LYS A 257 -14.95 -0.75 11.79
N LEU A 258 -14.32 -1.81 11.30
CA LEU A 258 -13.05 -2.31 11.83
C LEU A 258 -11.93 -1.27 11.73
N ASN A 259 -11.91 -0.51 10.63
CA ASN A 259 -10.89 0.49 10.36
C ASN A 259 -11.28 1.91 10.83
N LYS A 260 -12.44 2.07 11.47
CA LYS A 260 -13.00 3.36 11.91
C LYS A 260 -13.06 4.38 10.76
N LEU A 261 -13.42 3.91 9.57
CA LEU A 261 -13.52 4.72 8.36
C LEU A 261 -14.96 5.17 8.18
N THR A 262 -15.13 6.43 7.77
CA THR A 262 -16.43 6.99 7.42
C THR A 262 -16.46 7.19 5.91
N VAL A 263 -17.41 6.53 5.25
CA VAL A 263 -17.73 6.75 3.83
C VAL A 263 -19.22 7.04 3.77
N GLU A 264 -19.60 8.13 3.09
CA GLU A 264 -20.99 8.60 3.03
C GLU A 264 -21.90 7.74 2.13
N THR A 265 -21.35 6.70 1.51
CA THR A 265 -21.99 5.93 0.46
C THR A 265 -22.02 4.44 0.79
N ASP A 266 -23.12 3.77 0.46
CA ASP A 266 -23.22 2.31 0.54
C ASP A 266 -22.31 1.61 -0.48
N PHE A 267 -22.19 0.28 -0.40
CA PHE A 267 -21.29 -0.45 -1.29
C PHE A 267 -21.71 -0.36 -2.76
N ALA A 268 -23.02 -0.27 -3.07
CA ALA A 268 -23.47 -0.18 -4.46
C ALA A 268 -23.03 1.16 -5.08
N MET A 269 -23.19 2.25 -4.32
CA MET A 269 -22.71 3.58 -4.72
C MET A 269 -21.19 3.65 -4.86
N VAL A 270 -20.42 2.92 -4.02
CA VAL A 270 -18.96 2.80 -4.16
C VAL A 270 -18.59 2.17 -5.51
N VAL A 271 -19.28 1.10 -5.88
CA VAL A 271 -19.07 0.45 -7.19
C VAL A 271 -19.46 1.38 -8.33
N ASP A 272 -20.56 2.12 -8.22
CA ASP A 272 -21.00 3.09 -9.25
C ASP A 272 -20.01 4.26 -9.41
N LYS A 273 -19.40 4.71 -8.31
CA LYS A 273 -18.31 5.70 -8.35
C LYS A 273 -17.07 5.14 -9.07
N ILE A 274 -16.68 3.90 -8.78
CA ILE A 274 -15.57 3.22 -9.47
C ILE A 274 -15.89 3.03 -10.96
N ASN A 275 -17.13 2.69 -11.30
CA ASN A 275 -17.60 2.61 -12.69
C ASN A 275 -17.39 3.95 -13.42
N THR A 276 -17.85 5.05 -12.80
CA THR A 276 -17.67 6.41 -13.34
C THR A 276 -16.20 6.78 -13.56
N PHE A 277 -15.31 6.31 -12.68
CA PHE A 277 -13.89 6.55 -12.78
C PHE A 277 -13.21 5.68 -13.86
N ILE A 278 -13.55 4.40 -13.94
CA ILE A 278 -12.81 3.41 -14.75
C ILE A 278 -13.43 3.17 -16.14
N GLU A 279 -14.74 2.97 -16.26
CA GLU A 279 -15.34 2.55 -17.55
C GLU A 279 -15.14 3.54 -18.69
N PRO A 280 -15.16 4.87 -18.49
CA PRO A 280 -14.92 5.82 -19.58
C PRO A 280 -13.57 5.64 -20.28
N ILE A 281 -12.58 5.03 -19.62
CA ILE A 281 -11.23 4.76 -20.15
C ILE A 281 -11.28 3.80 -21.36
N PHE A 282 -12.30 2.93 -21.42
CA PHE A 282 -12.43 1.90 -22.46
C PHE A 282 -13.34 2.31 -23.63
N ASN A 283 -14.04 3.44 -23.55
CA ASN A 283 -15.08 3.83 -24.51
C ASN A 283 -14.58 4.66 -25.72
N ASN A 284 -13.29 4.59 -26.08
CA ASN A 284 -12.68 5.27 -27.24
C ASN A 284 -12.93 6.78 -27.35
N GLN A 285 -13.20 7.48 -26.25
CA GLN A 285 -13.32 8.94 -26.22
C GLN A 285 -11.96 9.58 -25.92
N THR A 286 -11.59 10.62 -26.67
CA THR A 286 -10.42 11.45 -26.37
C THR A 286 -10.75 12.39 -25.20
N LYS A 287 -10.81 11.85 -23.99
CA LYS A 287 -10.81 12.66 -22.77
C LYS A 287 -9.38 12.72 -22.25
N ASN A 288 -8.97 13.90 -21.81
CA ASN A 288 -7.57 14.12 -21.50
C ASN A 288 -7.27 13.77 -20.04
N ASN A 289 -8.06 14.28 -19.09
CA ASN A 289 -7.73 14.20 -17.67
C ASN A 289 -8.94 13.88 -16.78
N TRP A 290 -8.71 13.06 -15.77
CA TRP A 290 -9.61 12.84 -14.65
C TRP A 290 -9.52 14.04 -13.71
N ASP A 291 -10.66 14.68 -13.46
CA ASP A 291 -10.80 15.75 -12.49
C ASP A 291 -11.45 15.20 -11.23
N ASN A 292 -10.62 15.03 -10.21
CA ASN A 292 -11.01 14.47 -8.92
C ASN A 292 -11.99 15.37 -8.14
N ASN A 293 -11.98 16.68 -8.39
CA ASN A 293 -12.89 17.61 -7.71
C ASN A 293 -14.32 17.50 -8.24
N SER A 294 -14.46 17.32 -9.56
CA SER A 294 -15.77 17.23 -10.21
C SER A 294 -16.23 15.78 -10.49
N TRP A 295 -15.42 14.79 -10.10
CA TRP A 295 -15.67 13.35 -10.28
C TRP A 295 -16.02 12.97 -11.72
N LYS A 296 -15.30 13.55 -12.69
CA LYS A 296 -15.53 13.28 -14.11
C LYS A 296 -14.25 13.38 -14.92
N TRP A 297 -14.28 12.73 -16.07
CA TRP A 297 -13.28 12.92 -17.11
C TRP A 297 -13.61 14.16 -17.94
N ASN A 298 -12.66 15.08 -18.05
CA ASN A 298 -12.77 16.29 -18.86
C ASN A 298 -12.19 16.09 -20.27
N TYR A 299 -12.76 16.81 -21.23
CA TYR A 299 -12.23 16.93 -22.59
C TYR A 299 -11.08 17.95 -22.63
#